data_AF-A0A1X7T8J8-F1
#
_entry.id   AF-A0A1X7T8J8-F1
#
_cell.length_a   1.000
_cell.length_b   1.000
_cell.length_c   1.000
_cell.angle_alpha   90.00
_cell.angle_beta   90.00
_cell.angle_gamma   90.00
#
_symmetry.space_group_name_H-M   'P 1'
#
loop_
_entity.id
_entity.type
_entity.pdbx_description
1 polymer ?
#
loop_
_entity_poly.entity_id
_entity_poly.type
_entity_poly.pdbx_seq_one_letter_code
_entity_poly.pdbx_strand_id
1 'polypeptide(L)'
;NPKDILRTHSDKLVHAISVNLYNVTDALYAKELIPQQTKDEVHVQGVADNKKASNLVYVLEGQLESSLNPEQYLIDICHVLINQQHRTLTDIATSILHQLGECVCVYIISDQYSHYISIH
;
A
#
# COMPACT_ATOMS: atom_id res chain seq x y z
N ASN A 1 -8.87 8.97 -0.74
CA ASN A 1 -8.56 8.31 0.56
C ASN A 1 -7.54 7.19 0.36
N PRO A 2 -6.32 7.27 0.92
CA PRO A 2 -5.27 6.25 0.77
C PRO A 2 -5.70 4.83 1.15
N LYS A 3 -6.50 4.68 2.20
CA LYS A 3 -7.00 3.37 2.64
C LYS A 3 -7.85 2.69 1.57
N ASP A 4 -8.79 3.44 0.99
CA ASP A 4 -9.66 2.92 -0.06
C ASP A 4 -8.87 2.57 -1.33
N ILE A 5 -7.84 3.36 -1.65
CA ILE A 5 -6.94 3.08 -2.79
C ILE A 5 -6.18 1.77 -2.54
N LEU A 6 -5.52 1.60 -1.39
CA LEU A 6 -4.79 0.35 -1.13
C LEU A 6 -5.74 -0.86 -1.20
N ARG A 7 -6.93 -0.75 -0.57
CA ARG A 7 -7.95 -1.81 -0.55
C ARG A 7 -8.41 -2.24 -1.96
N THR A 8 -8.58 -1.32 -2.91
CA THR A 8 -9.04 -1.66 -4.27
C THR A 8 -7.99 -2.39 -5.09
N HIS A 9 -6.72 -2.37 -4.67
CA HIS A 9 -5.63 -3.10 -5.31
C HIS A 9 -5.17 -4.33 -4.51
N SER A 10 -5.75 -4.59 -3.33
CA SER A 10 -5.27 -5.63 -2.40
C SER A 10 -5.26 -7.04 -3.01
N ASP A 11 -6.23 -7.42 -3.84
CA ASP A 11 -6.27 -8.74 -4.49
C ASP A 11 -5.06 -8.95 -5.43
N LYS A 12 -4.80 -7.97 -6.30
CA LYS A 12 -3.67 -7.98 -7.24
C LYS A 12 -2.35 -7.89 -6.50
N LEU A 13 -2.31 -7.07 -5.45
CA LEU A 13 -1.12 -6.88 -4.64
C LEU A 13 -0.76 -8.17 -3.91
N VAL A 14 -1.71 -8.87 -3.27
CA VAL A 14 -1.48 -10.18 -2.64
C VAL A 14 -0.92 -11.17 -3.64
N HIS A 15 -1.52 -11.26 -4.83
CA HIS A 15 -1.04 -12.18 -5.87
C HIS A 15 0.39 -11.86 -6.28
N ALA A 16 0.69 -10.60 -6.60
CA ALA A 16 2.02 -10.18 -7.05
C ALA A 16 3.09 -10.32 -5.94
N ILE A 17 2.74 -10.02 -4.68
CA ILE A 17 3.62 -10.20 -3.52
C ILE A 17 3.90 -11.69 -3.31
N SER A 18 2.92 -12.58 -3.46
CA SER A 18 3.13 -14.01 -3.20
C SER A 18 4.25 -14.63 -4.05
N VAL A 19 4.48 -14.09 -5.25
CA VAL A 19 5.55 -14.53 -6.18
C VAL A 19 6.92 -13.98 -5.77
N ASN A 20 6.97 -12.89 -5.00
CA ASN A 20 8.20 -12.20 -4.59
C ASN A 20 8.25 -11.91 -3.08
N LEU A 21 7.66 -12.82 -2.29
CA LEU A 21 7.26 -12.57 -0.91
C LEU A 21 8.45 -12.13 -0.04
N TYR A 22 9.52 -12.92 -0.02
CA TYR A 22 10.68 -12.68 0.85
C TYR A 22 11.38 -11.35 0.55
N ASN A 23 11.63 -11.05 -0.72
CA ASN A 23 12.30 -9.81 -1.13
C ASN A 23 11.46 -8.57 -0.77
N VAL A 24 10.14 -8.64 -1.00
CA VAL A 24 9.21 -7.57 -0.65
C VAL A 24 9.18 -7.38 0.87
N THR A 25 9.03 -8.45 1.63
CA THR A 25 9.01 -8.39 3.11
C THR A 25 10.31 -7.80 3.66
N ASP A 26 11.47 -8.23 3.16
CA ASP A 26 12.76 -7.71 3.62
C ASP A 26 12.93 -6.23 3.29
N ALA A 27 12.51 -5.80 2.09
CA ALA A 27 12.60 -4.40 1.69
C ALA A 27 11.64 -3.49 2.47
N LEU A 28 10.42 -3.96 2.75
CA LEU A 28 9.45 -3.25 3.60
C LEU A 28 9.97 -3.12 5.03
N TYR A 29 10.53 -4.20 5.58
CA TYR A 29 11.11 -4.20 6.92
C TYR A 29 12.33 -3.26 7.02
N ALA A 30 13.22 -3.27 6.02
CA ALA A 30 14.38 -2.37 5.97
C ALA A 30 13.99 -0.88 5.89
N LYS A 31 12.75 -0.58 5.48
CA LYS A 31 12.18 0.78 5.46
C LYS A 31 11.29 1.07 6.67
N GLU A 32 11.26 0.18 7.65
CA GLU A 32 10.45 0.30 8.88
C GLU A 32 8.94 0.43 8.58
N LEU A 33 8.49 -0.04 7.41
CA LEU A 33 7.09 0.01 7.01
C LEU A 33 6.27 -1.13 7.62
N ILE A 34 6.92 -2.19 8.09
CA ILE A 34 6.29 -3.31 8.78
C ILE A 34 7.06 -3.66 10.06
N PRO A 35 6.38 -4.16 11.10
CA PRO A 35 7.06 -4.59 12.32
C PRO A 35 7.83 -5.90 12.11
N GLN A 36 8.84 -6.14 12.96
CA GLN A 36 9.63 -7.39 12.96
C GLN A 36 8.74 -8.63 13.02
N GLN A 37 7.68 -8.60 13.82
CA GLN A 37 6.75 -9.73 13.95
C GLN A 37 6.18 -10.17 12.59
N THR A 38 5.82 -9.22 11.73
CA THR A 38 5.30 -9.54 10.38
C THR A 38 6.36 -10.19 9.50
N LYS A 39 7.63 -9.78 9.64
CA LYS A 39 8.75 -10.43 8.96
C LYS A 39 8.95 -11.88 9.45
N ASP A 40 8.82 -12.11 10.74
CA ASP A 40 8.95 -13.46 11.33
C ASP A 40 7.82 -14.38 10.85
N GLU A 41 6.60 -13.87 10.75
CA GLU A 41 5.41 -14.61 10.27
C GLU A 41 5.57 -15.10 8.81
N VAL A 42 6.30 -14.36 7.97
CA VAL A 42 6.61 -14.78 6.59
C VAL A 42 7.59 -15.97 6.55
N HIS A 43 8.43 -16.14 7.56
CA HIS A 43 9.40 -17.23 7.65
C HIS A 43 8.83 -18.52 8.25
N VAL A 44 7.58 -18.50 8.74
CA VAL A 44 6.90 -19.70 9.25
C VAL A 44 6.76 -20.75 8.16
N GLN A 45 7.22 -21.97 8.45
CA GLN A 45 7.14 -23.11 7.53
C GLN A 45 5.73 -23.71 7.49
N GLY A 46 5.39 -24.38 6.38
CA GLY A 46 4.11 -25.08 6.22
C GLY A 46 2.90 -24.17 5.95
N VAL A 47 3.10 -22.86 5.84
CA VAL A 47 2.07 -21.90 5.41
C VAL A 47 2.34 -21.49 3.96
N ALA A 48 1.31 -21.51 3.13
CA ALA A 48 1.41 -21.13 1.73
C ALA A 48 1.73 -19.63 1.56
N ASP A 49 2.55 -19.30 0.57
CA ASP A 49 3.05 -17.93 0.36
C ASP A 49 1.94 -16.94 0.02
N ASN A 50 0.87 -17.37 -0.65
CA ASN A 50 -0.31 -16.54 -0.87
C ASN A 50 -1.01 -16.13 0.45
N LYS A 51 -1.05 -17.02 1.44
CA LYS A 51 -1.62 -16.72 2.76
C LYS A 51 -0.73 -15.76 3.55
N LYS A 52 0.58 -15.93 3.46
CA LYS A 52 1.56 -15.00 4.05
C LYS A 52 1.50 -13.62 3.40
N ALA A 53 1.42 -13.56 2.07
CA ALA A 53 1.24 -12.32 1.32
C ALA A 53 -0.08 -11.62 1.71
N SER A 54 -1.16 -12.38 1.86
CA SER A 54 -2.44 -11.85 2.36
C SER A 54 -2.31 -11.23 3.75
N ASN A 55 -1.58 -11.89 4.67
CA ASN A 55 -1.31 -11.34 5.99
C ASN A 55 -0.45 -10.08 5.94
N LEU A 56 0.57 -10.05 5.07
CA LEU A 56 1.43 -8.88 4.87
C LEU A 56 0.61 -7.68 4.39
N VAL A 57 -0.27 -7.86 3.41
CA VAL A 57 -1.15 -6.77 2.92
C VAL A 57 -2.11 -6.29 4.00
N TYR A 58 -2.69 -7.22 4.78
CA TYR A 58 -3.51 -6.87 5.94
C TYR A 58 -2.76 -6.00 6.97
N VAL A 59 -1.49 -6.33 7.25
CA VAL A 59 -0.64 -5.51 8.12
C VAL A 59 -0.39 -4.12 7.51
N LEU A 60 -0.08 -4.03 6.22
CA LEU A 60 0.12 -2.75 5.53
C LEU A 60 -1.13 -1.86 5.60
N GLU A 61 -2.32 -2.44 5.43
CA GLU A 61 -3.59 -1.72 5.59
C GLU A 61 -3.77 -1.17 7.03
N GLY A 62 -3.45 -1.98 8.05
CA GLY A 62 -3.54 -1.55 9.45
C GLY A 62 -2.51 -0.49 9.85
N GLN A 63 -1.28 -0.62 9.36
CA GLN A 63 -0.22 0.38 9.55
C GLN A 63 -0.55 1.68 8.84
N LEU A 64 -1.09 1.61 7.61
CA LEU A 64 -1.56 2.76 6.85
C LEU A 64 -2.67 3.52 7.61
N GLU A 65 -3.64 2.81 8.17
CA GLU A 65 -4.73 3.39 8.95
C GLU A 65 -4.24 4.04 10.26
N SER A 66 -3.18 3.50 10.85
CA SER A 66 -2.59 4.01 12.09
C SER A 66 -1.54 5.11 11.85
N SER A 67 -1.15 5.36 10.60
CA SER A 67 -0.10 6.31 10.25
C SER A 67 -0.55 7.75 10.47
N LEU A 68 0.36 8.59 11.00
CA LEU A 68 0.16 10.03 11.10
C LEU A 68 0.09 10.71 9.73
N ASN A 69 0.70 10.11 8.71
CA ASN A 69 0.64 10.57 7.33
C ASN A 69 0.38 9.37 6.40
N PRO A 70 -0.90 8.97 6.22
CA PRO A 70 -1.26 7.82 5.41
C PRO A 70 -0.84 7.96 3.94
N GLU A 71 -0.85 9.17 3.38
CA GLU A 71 -0.42 9.40 1.99
C GLU A 71 1.07 9.08 1.82
N GLN A 72 1.93 9.65 2.68
CA GLN A 72 3.36 9.39 2.60
C GLN A 72 3.68 7.91 2.85
N TYR A 73 3.00 7.28 3.81
CA TYR A 73 3.18 5.86 4.09
C TYR A 73 2.84 4.99 2.86
N LEU A 74 1.74 5.30 2.16
CA LEU A 74 1.38 4.58 0.93
C LEU A 74 2.35 4.85 -0.23
N ILE A 75 2.88 6.08 -0.34
CA ILE A 75 3.94 6.43 -1.30
C ILE A 75 5.21 5.62 -1.02
N ASP A 76 5.61 5.48 0.24
CA ASP A 76 6.80 4.73 0.63
C ASP A 76 6.66 3.23 0.34
N ILE A 77 5.47 2.65 0.56
CA ILE A 77 5.15 1.29 0.09
C ILE A 77 5.36 1.20 -1.42
N CYS A 78 4.78 2.12 -2.20
CA CYS A 78 4.88 2.10 -3.66
C CYS A 78 6.34 2.17 -4.13
N HIS A 79 7.17 3.00 -3.51
CA HIS A 79 8.60 3.05 -3.82
C HIS A 79 9.32 1.73 -3.54
N VAL A 80 9.00 1.05 -2.43
CA VAL A 80 9.55 -0.29 -2.15
C VAL A 80 9.16 -1.29 -3.23
N LEU A 81 7.89 -1.30 -3.64
CA LEU A 81 7.36 -2.22 -4.64
C LEU A 81 7.96 -1.98 -6.04
N ILE A 82 8.12 -0.72 -6.46
CA ILE A 82 8.76 -0.34 -7.73
C ILE A 82 10.20 -0.85 -7.79
N ASN A 83 10.93 -0.78 -6.68
CA ASN A 83 12.33 -1.17 -6.60
C ASN A 83 12.56 -2.70 -6.56
N GLN A 84 11.51 -3.52 -6.56
CA GLN A 84 11.62 -4.97 -6.60
C GLN A 84 12.00 -5.54 -7.98
N GLN A 85 12.09 -4.70 -9.02
CA GLN A 85 12.35 -5.12 -10.41
C GLN A 85 11.35 -6.16 -10.94
N HIS A 86 10.15 -6.20 -10.35
CA HIS A 86 9.08 -7.11 -10.74
C HIS A 86 7.95 -6.32 -11.41
N ARG A 87 7.81 -6.50 -12.73
CA ARG A 87 6.92 -5.66 -13.56
C ARG A 87 5.52 -5.49 -13.01
N THR A 88 4.86 -6.58 -12.58
CA THR A 88 3.51 -6.51 -12.03
C THR A 88 3.44 -5.67 -10.74
N LEU A 89 4.47 -5.71 -9.89
CA LEU A 89 4.52 -4.89 -8.67
C LEU A 89 4.73 -3.42 -9.03
N THR A 90 5.59 -3.14 -10.00
CA THR A 90 5.80 -1.79 -10.54
C THR A 90 4.49 -1.23 -11.12
N ASP A 91 3.79 -2.00 -11.96
CA ASP A 91 2.54 -1.56 -12.59
C ASP A 91 1.44 -1.26 -11.55
N ILE A 92 1.28 -2.10 -10.53
CA ILE A 92 0.34 -1.87 -9.43
C ILE A 92 0.73 -0.61 -8.64
N ALA A 93 1.99 -0.48 -8.24
CA ALA A 93 2.47 0.65 -7.46
C ALA A 93 2.32 1.98 -8.21
N THR A 94 2.64 2.01 -9.51
CA THR A 94 2.41 3.18 -10.37
C THR A 94 0.91 3.51 -10.46
N SER A 95 0.03 2.52 -10.58
CA SER A 95 -1.41 2.75 -10.58
C SER A 95 -1.92 3.34 -9.27
N ILE A 96 -1.38 2.91 -8.12
CA ILE A 96 -1.71 3.46 -6.81
C ILE A 96 -1.24 4.92 -6.69
N LEU A 97 0.00 5.21 -7.09
CA LEU A 97 0.56 6.58 -7.09
C LEU A 97 -0.25 7.53 -7.97
N HIS A 98 -0.70 7.06 -9.15
CA HIS A 98 -1.56 7.84 -10.02
C HIS A 98 -2.90 8.21 -9.36
N GLN A 99 -3.58 7.22 -8.75
CA GLN A 99 -4.85 7.46 -8.04
C GLN A 99 -4.69 8.36 -6.81
N LEU A 100 -3.54 8.29 -6.12
CA LEU A 100 -3.21 9.21 -5.04
C LEU A 100 -3.10 10.66 -5.57
N GLY A 101 -2.40 10.87 -6.69
CA GLY A 101 -2.29 12.18 -7.33
C GLY A 101 -3.63 12.74 -7.82
N GLU A 102 -4.46 11.89 -8.43
CA GLU A 102 -5.84 12.24 -8.79
C GLU A 102 -6.68 12.59 -7.56
N CYS A 103 -6.52 11.87 -6.45
CA CYS A 103 -7.19 12.22 -5.19
C CYS A 103 -6.75 13.59 -4.69
N VAL A 104 -5.46 13.94 -4.71
CA VAL A 104 -4.99 15.27 -4.27
C VAL A 104 -5.62 16.39 -5.11
N CYS A 105 -5.65 16.23 -6.44
CA CYS A 105 -6.35 17.17 -7.31
C CYS A 105 -7.85 17.25 -6.99
N VAL A 106 -8.51 16.12 -6.73
CA VAL A 106 -9.94 16.08 -6.36
C VAL A 106 -10.19 16.72 -4.99
N TYR A 107 -9.31 16.55 -4.00
CA TYR A 107 -9.43 17.19 -2.69
C TYR A 107 -9.27 18.71 -2.81
N ILE A 108 -8.24 19.20 -3.49
CA ILE A 108 -8.04 20.65 -3.71
C ILE A 108 -9.23 21.25 -4.45
N ILE A 109 -9.77 20.56 -5.46
CA ILE A 109 -10.97 21.03 -6.14
C ILE A 109 -12.16 20.99 -5.16
N SER A 110 -12.43 19.89 -4.45
CA SER A 110 -13.58 19.81 -3.54
C SER A 110 -13.56 20.85 -2.41
N ASP A 111 -12.38 21.20 -1.89
CA ASP A 111 -12.23 22.20 -0.82
C ASP A 111 -12.46 23.62 -1.33
N GLN A 112 -12.10 23.91 -2.59
CA GLN A 112 -12.44 25.18 -3.25
C GLN A 112 -13.94 25.33 -3.56
N TYR A 113 -14.70 24.23 -3.64
CA TYR A 113 -16.14 24.24 -3.92
C TYR A 113 -17.01 24.05 -2.66
N SER A 114 -16.43 23.65 -1.52
CA SER A 114 -17.15 23.59 -0.22
C SER A 114 -17.59 24.98 0.25
N HIS A 115 -16.85 26.03 -0.12
CA HIS A 115 -17.20 27.43 0.17
C HIS A 115 -18.32 28.01 -0.73
N TYR A 116 -18.79 27.26 -1.74
CA TYR A 116 -19.86 27.69 -2.66
C TYR A 116 -21.25 27.15 -2.31
N ILE A 117 -21.38 26.29 -1.29
CA ILE A 117 -22.68 25.80 -0.81
C ILE A 117 -23.06 26.52 0.49
N SER A 118 -23.19 27.85 0.42
CA SER A 118 -23.98 28.62 1.38
C SER A 118 -24.60 29.82 0.67
N ILE A 119 -25.50 29.50 -0.26
CA ILE A 119 -26.52 30.42 -0.71
C ILE A 119 -27.77 29.56 -0.92
N HIS A 120 -28.68 29.60 0.05
CA HIS A 120 -30.13 29.81 -0.05
C HIS A 120 -30.70 29.73 1.37
#